data_AF-A0A2M7AC32-F1
#
_entry.id   AF-A0A2M7AC32-F1
#
_cell.length_a   1.000
_cell.length_b   1.000
_cell.length_c   1.000
_cell.angle_alpha   90.00
_cell.angle_beta   90.00
_cell.angle_gamma   90.00
#
_symmetry.space_group_name_H-M   'P 1'
#
loop_
_entity.id
_entity.type
_entity.pdbx_description
1 polymer ?
#
loop_
_entity_poly.entity_id
_entity_poly.type
_entity_poly.pdbx_seq_one_letter_code
_entity_poly.pdbx_strand_id
1 'polypeptide(L)' 'MVPYWAIPSIDVEKNRYDSPGQHRGNVGEGQLHLNQDNIGEFDRYFVKSNELERAIKQAFQRDRRLRGAE' A
#
# COMPACT_ATOMS: atom_id res chain seq x y z
N MET A 1 0.69 20.60 -5.87
CA MET A 1 0.87 19.27 -6.50
C MET A 1 0.24 18.24 -5.58
N VAL A 2 -0.58 17.31 -6.09
CA VAL A 2 -1.16 16.25 -5.26
C VAL A 2 -0.18 15.06 -5.27
N PRO A 3 0.31 14.60 -4.10
CA PRO A 3 1.12 13.40 -4.03
C PRO A 3 0.29 12.15 -4.30
N TYR A 4 0.93 11.15 -4.91
CA TYR A 4 0.35 9.83 -5.09
C TYR A 4 1.29 8.78 -4.51
N TRP A 5 0.71 7.75 -3.88
CA TRP A 5 1.42 6.55 -3.44
C TRP A 5 0.80 5.33 -4.11
N ALA A 6 1.62 4.43 -4.63
CA ALA A 6 1.18 3.13 -5.13
C ALA A 6 1.86 2.02 -4.31
N ILE A 7 1.07 1.36 -3.47
CA ILE A 7 1.55 0.38 -2.48
C ILE A 7 0.96 -1.00 -2.83
N PRO A 8 1.78 -2.06 -2.96
CA PRO A 8 1.28 -3.44 -3.07
C PRO A 8 0.48 -3.84 -1.82
N SER A 9 -0.58 -4.64 -1.96
CA SER A 9 -1.42 -5.01 -0.80
C SER A 9 -0.67 -5.88 0.21
N ILE A 10 0.25 -6.75 -0.22
CA ILE A 10 1.13 -7.52 0.67
C ILE A 10 2.08 -6.64 1.48
N ASP A 11 2.51 -5.51 0.93
CA ASP A 11 3.35 -4.55 1.64
C ASP A 11 2.50 -3.77 2.68
N VAL A 12 1.21 -3.57 2.41
CA VAL A 12 0.23 -3.04 3.39
C VAL A 12 0.02 -4.04 4.53
N GLU A 13 -0.35 -5.28 4.21
CA GLU A 13 -0.62 -6.35 5.17
C GLU A 13 0.56 -6.66 6.09
N LYS A 14 1.80 -6.55 5.58
CA LYS A 14 3.04 -6.79 6.35
C LYS A 14 3.58 -5.52 7.03
N ASN A 15 2.88 -4.39 6.92
CA ASN A 15 3.33 -3.14 7.52
C ASN A 15 3.05 -3.12 9.03
N ARG A 16 3.98 -2.54 9.81
CA ARG A 16 3.79 -2.37 11.27
C ARG A 16 2.61 -1.45 11.65
N TYR A 17 2.16 -0.61 10.72
CA TYR A 17 1.03 0.30 10.87
C TYR A 17 -0.28 -0.28 10.31
N ASP A 18 -0.26 -1.54 9.86
CA ASP A 18 -1.48 -2.24 9.49
C ASP A 18 -2.35 -2.49 10.73
N SER A 19 -3.60 -2.06 10.64
CA SER A 19 -4.63 -2.40 11.60
C SER A 19 -5.48 -3.51 11.01
N PRO A 20 -5.48 -4.72 11.61
CA PRO A 20 -6.26 -5.86 11.12
C PRO A 20 -7.77 -5.68 11.31
N GLY A 21 -8.22 -4.60 11.97
CA GLY A 21 -9.63 -4.31 12.18
C GLY A 21 -9.96 -2.82 12.05
N GLN A 22 -10.96 -2.51 11.24
CA GLN A 22 -11.79 -1.31 11.39
C GLN A 22 -13.26 -1.64 11.06
N HIS A 23 -14.16 -1.05 11.84
CA HIS A 23 -15.57 -1.37 11.96
C HIS A 23 -16.36 -1.06 10.67
N ARG A 24 -17.36 -1.93 10.37
CA ARG A 24 -18.38 -1.89 9.29
C ARG A 24 -18.09 -2.73 8.03
N GLY A 25 -17.78 -4.02 8.20
CA GLY A 25 -18.09 -5.04 7.18
C GLY A 25 -16.96 -5.49 6.26
N ASN A 26 -15.74 -4.98 6.40
CA ASN A 26 -14.58 -5.52 5.69
C ASN A 26 -14.03 -6.74 6.43
N VAL A 27 -14.13 -7.91 5.80
CA VAL A 27 -13.53 -9.15 6.28
C VAL A 27 -12.29 -9.42 5.41
N GLY A 28 -11.11 -9.44 6.03
CA GLY A 28 -9.87 -9.85 5.36
C GLY A 28 -9.06 -8.73 4.69
N GLU A 29 -9.41 -7.45 4.89
CA GLU A 29 -8.64 -6.31 4.37
C GLU A 29 -8.19 -5.39 5.52
N GLY A 30 -6.88 -5.34 5.78
CA GLY A 30 -6.26 -4.45 6.75
C GLY A 30 -6.27 -2.98 6.30
N GLN A 31 -6.09 -2.06 7.24
CA GLN A 31 -6.02 -0.61 6.97
C GLN A 31 -4.71 -0.03 7.49
N LEU A 32 -4.01 0.78 6.66
CA LEU A 32 -2.86 1.54 7.11
C LEU A 32 -3.28 2.74 7.95
N HIS A 33 -2.80 2.80 9.19
CA HIS A 33 -2.90 4.00 10.01
C HIS A 33 -1.79 5.00 9.65
N LEU A 34 -2.14 6.07 8.93
CA LEU A 34 -1.21 7.14 8.54
C LEU A 34 -1.40 8.40 9.39
N ASN A 35 -0.29 9.00 9.81
CA ASN A 35 -0.23 10.27 10.54
C ASN A 35 1.02 11.08 10.13
N GLN A 36 1.18 12.28 10.69
CA GLN A 36 2.30 13.17 10.32
C GLN A 36 3.67 12.59 10.67
N ASP A 37 3.75 11.74 11.69
CA ASP A 37 5.01 11.18 12.16
C ASP A 37 5.47 9.99 11.31
N ASN A 38 4.54 9.25 10.69
CA ASN A 38 4.86 8.05 9.92
C ASN A 38 4.71 8.19 8.39
N ILE A 39 4.08 9.25 7.89
CA ILE A 39 3.81 9.40 6.45
C ILE A 39 5.09 9.40 5.61
N GLY A 40 6.19 9.93 6.14
CA GLY A 40 7.49 9.96 5.44
C GLY A 40 8.10 8.58 5.21
N GLU A 41 7.69 7.55 5.95
CA GLU A 41 8.16 6.16 5.72
C GLU A 41 7.61 5.57 4.42
N PHE A 42 6.53 6.16 3.90
CA PHE A 42 5.88 5.71 2.67
C PHE A 42 6.45 6.40 1.43
N ASP A 43 7.44 7.27 1.57
CA ASP A 43 8.04 8.02 0.45
C ASP A 43 8.59 7.11 -0.66
N ARG A 44 9.04 5.91 -0.29
CA ARG A 44 9.46 4.85 -1.23
C ARG A 44 8.37 4.41 -2.22
N TYR A 45 7.11 4.70 -1.92
CA TYR A 45 5.96 4.39 -2.77
C TYR A 45 5.44 5.62 -3.53
N PHE A 46 6.09 6.78 -3.39
CA PHE A 46 5.70 7.99 -4.12
C PHE A 46 5.75 7.76 -5.63
N VAL A 47 4.74 8.31 -6.30
CA VAL A 47 4.59 8.24 -7.74
C VAL A 47 4.27 9.62 -8.28
N LYS A 48 4.87 9.96 -9.42
CA LYS A 48 4.43 11.10 -10.21
C LYS A 48 3.08 10.78 -10.85
N SER A 49 2.23 11.78 -11.01
CA SER A 49 0.90 11.62 -11.61
C SER A 49 0.93 10.96 -12.99
N ASN A 50 1.94 11.29 -13.82
CA ASN A 50 2.13 10.73 -15.15
C ASN A 50 2.70 9.29 -15.16
N GLU A 51 2.98 8.72 -13.99
CA GLU A 51 3.54 7.36 -13.84
C GLU A 51 2.60 6.41 -13.10
N LEU A 52 1.41 6.87 -12.69
CA LEU A 52 0.42 6.12 -11.92
C LEU A 52 0.08 4.77 -12.55
N GLU A 53 -0.23 4.74 -13.85
CA GLU A 53 -0.61 3.50 -14.54
C GLU A 53 0.48 2.43 -14.43
N ARG A 54 1.73 2.84 -14.68
CA ARG A 54 2.90 1.96 -14.59
C ARG A 54 3.09 1.47 -13.16
N ALA A 55 2.99 2.36 -12.18
CA ALA A 55 3.20 2.01 -10.77
C ALA A 55 2.12 1.05 -10.24
N ILE A 56 0.85 1.25 -10.60
CA ILE A 56 -0.25 0.34 -10.24
C ILE A 56 0.00 -1.06 -10.82
N LYS A 57 0.37 -1.15 -12.10
CA LYS A 57 0.72 -2.42 -12.74
C LYS A 57 1.91 -3.10 -12.04
N GLN A 58 2.96 -2.35 -11.70
CA GLN A 58 4.12 -2.89 -10.99
C GLN A 58 3.78 -3.37 -9.57
N ALA A 59 2.95 -2.61 -8.84
CA ALA A 59 2.49 -2.99 -7.52
C ALA A 59 1.70 -4.31 -7.56
N PHE A 60 0.81 -4.48 -8.53
CA PHE A 60 0.06 -5.72 -8.76
C PHE A 60 0.96 -6.92 -9.09
N GLN A 61 1.93 -6.74 -10.00
CA GLN A 61 2.84 -7.84 -10.35
C GLN A 61 3.73 -8.25 -9.17
N ARG A 62 4.19 -7.27 -8.37
CA ARG A 62 4.94 -7.51 -7.15
C ARG A 62 4.11 -8.27 -6.13
N ASP A 63 2.86 -7.86 -5.92
CA ASP A 63 1.94 -8.51 -5.00
C ASP A 63 1.72 -9.98 -5.36
N ARG A 64 1.36 -10.26 -6.61
CA ARG A 64 1.20 -11.62 -7.13
C ARG A 64 2.45 -12.48 -6.97
N ARG A 65 3.63 -11.91 -7.25
CA ARG A 65 4.90 -12.63 -7.13
C ARG A 65 5.19 -13.00 -5.68
N LEU A 66 4.93 -12.09 -4.75
CA LEU A 66 5.22 -12.33 -3.33
C LEU A 66 4.21 -13.30 -2.71
N ARG A 67 2.93 -13.20 -3.05
CA ARG A 67 1.88 -14.14 -2.58
C ARG A 67 1.98 -15.53 -3.21
N GLY A 68 2.47 -15.64 -4.44
CA GLY A 68 2.67 -16.93 -5.11
C GLY A 68 3.99 -17.64 -4.78
N ALA A 69 4.86 -17.00 -3.98
CA ALA A 69 6.11 -17.57 -3.48
C ALA A 69 6.01 -18.05 -2.02
N GLU A 70 4.85 -17.84 -1.38
CA GLU A 70 4.46 -18.34 -0.04
C GLU A 70 3.65 -19.63 -0.16
#